data_AF-F9EHC1-F1
#
_entry.id   AF-F9EHC1-F1
#
_cell.length_a   1.000
_cell.length_b   1.000
_cell.length_c   1.000
_cell.angle_alpha   90.00
_cell.angle_beta   90.00
_cell.angle_gamma   90.00
#
_symmetry.space_group_name_H-M   'P 1'
#
loop_
_entity.id
_entity.type
_entity.pdbx_description
1 polymer ?
#
loop_
_entity_poly.entity_id
_entity_poly.type
_entity_poly.pdbx_seq_one_letter_code
_entity_poly.pdbx_strand_id
1 'polypeptide(L)'
;MNTTGTPVTAPVTAPIPTPTPAASPPDARELTTADRCDACGAQAFIRVVLASGELLFCGHHGRRNMTSLEKQALFIQDETSRLTADG
;
A
#
# COMPACT_ATOMS: atom_id res chain seq x y z
N MET A 1 -6.26 -38.31 47.39
CA MET A 1 -6.56 -38.37 45.93
C MET A 1 -5.97 -37.12 45.30
N ASN A 2 -4.68 -37.15 44.96
CA ASN A 2 -3.99 -36.02 44.34
C ASN A 2 -4.07 -36.18 42.83
N THR A 3 -4.72 -35.22 42.15
CA THR A 3 -4.71 -35.13 40.70
C THR A 3 -3.59 -34.17 40.29
N THR A 4 -2.51 -34.73 39.76
CA THR A 4 -1.47 -34.01 39.04
C THR A 4 -2.02 -33.66 37.65
N GLY A 5 -2.23 -32.37 37.39
CA GLY A 5 -2.55 -31.84 36.06
C GLY A 5 -1.27 -31.41 35.36
N THR A 6 -1.01 -31.99 34.19
CA THR A 6 0.08 -31.70 33.27
C THR A 6 -0.01 -30.28 32.68
N PRO A 7 1.08 -29.51 32.54
CA PRO A 7 1.06 -28.28 31.76
C PRO A 7 1.10 -28.61 30.26
N VAL A 8 0.08 -28.17 29.52
CA VAL A 8 0.09 -28.15 28.05
C VAL A 8 0.78 -26.88 27.57
N THR A 9 1.98 -27.03 26.99
CA THR A 9 2.67 -25.95 26.27
C THR A 9 2.06 -25.83 24.88
N ALA A 10 1.37 -24.72 24.61
CA ALA A 10 0.95 -24.34 23.26
C ALA A 10 2.17 -23.86 22.44
N PRO A 11 2.26 -24.16 21.14
CA PRO A 11 3.32 -23.60 20.29
C PRO A 11 3.07 -22.12 20.07
N VAL A 12 4.08 -21.30 20.37
CA VAL A 12 4.08 -19.88 20.01
C VAL A 12 4.35 -19.80 18.51
N THR A 13 3.34 -19.41 17.73
CA THR A 13 3.54 -19.06 16.32
C THR A 13 4.31 -17.74 16.30
N ALA A 14 5.57 -17.77 15.87
CA ALA A 14 6.35 -16.55 15.65
C ALA A 14 5.65 -15.66 14.60
N PRO A 15 5.61 -14.33 14.77
CA PRO A 15 5.14 -13.45 13.70
C PRO A 15 6.10 -13.55 12.50
N ILE A 16 5.53 -13.67 11.31
CA ILE A 16 6.27 -13.58 10.04
C ILE A 16 6.98 -12.22 10.03
N PRO A 17 8.29 -12.14 9.74
CA PRO A 17 8.94 -10.85 9.60
C PRO A 17 8.30 -10.13 8.41
N THR A 18 7.56 -9.05 8.72
CA THR A 18 7.12 -8.10 7.71
C THR A 18 8.37 -7.61 6.98
N PRO A 19 8.46 -7.73 5.64
CA PRO A 19 9.53 -7.04 4.93
C PRO A 19 9.33 -5.55 5.22
N THR A 20 10.21 -4.97 6.02
CA THR A 20 10.28 -3.53 6.19
C THR A 20 10.71 -3.00 4.81
N PRO A 21 9.87 -2.26 4.07
CA PRO A 21 10.34 -1.69 2.82
C PRO A 21 11.45 -0.70 3.18
N ALA A 22 12.68 -1.06 2.81
CA ALA A 22 13.80 -0.13 2.83
C ALA A 22 13.37 1.09 2.00
N ALA A 23 13.52 2.27 2.59
CA ALA A 23 13.12 3.54 1.99
C ALA A 23 13.93 3.80 0.71
N SER A 24 13.44 3.28 -0.42
CA SER A 24 13.83 3.69 -1.77
C SER A 24 13.30 5.10 -2.03
N PRO A 25 13.93 5.90 -2.91
CA PRO A 25 13.41 7.21 -3.27
C PRO A 25 11.95 7.09 -3.75
N PRO A 26 11.05 7.99 -3.32
CA PRO A 26 9.60 7.83 -3.45
C PRO A 26 9.09 7.81 -4.90
N ASP A 27 9.94 8.21 -5.84
CA ASP A 27 9.65 8.31 -7.28
C ASP A 27 9.91 6.99 -8.03
N ALA A 28 10.77 6.12 -7.49
CA ALA A 28 11.30 4.97 -8.23
C ALA A 28 10.69 3.62 -7.84
N ARG A 29 9.84 3.57 -6.81
CA ARG A 29 9.22 2.30 -6.37
C ARG A 29 7.90 2.05 -7.08
N GLU A 30 7.70 0.82 -7.53
CA GLU A 30 6.40 0.36 -8.01
C GLU A 30 5.36 0.43 -6.88
N LEU A 31 4.10 0.67 -7.28
CA LEU A 31 2.99 0.59 -6.33
C LEU A 31 2.66 -0.87 -6.02
N THR A 32 2.49 -1.13 -4.74
CA THR A 32 2.27 -2.47 -4.20
C THR A 32 0.87 -2.60 -3.63
N THR A 33 0.48 -3.82 -3.27
CA THR A 33 -0.77 -4.06 -2.55
C THR A 33 -0.78 -3.48 -1.14
N ALA A 34 0.34 -2.96 -0.60
CA ALA A 34 0.36 -2.26 0.67
C ALA A 34 -0.02 -0.78 0.54
N ASP A 35 0.05 -0.22 -0.66
CA ASP A 35 -0.26 1.19 -0.92
C ASP A 35 -1.77 1.42 -0.89
N ARG A 36 -2.20 2.43 -0.14
CA ARG A 36 -3.61 2.69 0.15
C ARG A 36 -4.00 4.06 -0.38
N CYS A 37 -5.15 4.13 -1.02
CA CYS A 37 -5.71 5.39 -1.49
C CYS A 37 -6.09 6.27 -0.30
N ASP A 38 -5.62 7.51 -0.28
CA ASP A 38 -5.88 8.44 0.81
C ASP A 38 -7.37 8.82 0.95
N ALA A 39 -8.17 8.61 -0.10
CA ALA A 39 -9.60 8.94 -0.11
C ALA A 39 -10.52 7.78 0.31
N CYS A 40 -10.15 6.50 0.07
CA CYS A 40 -11.02 5.36 0.41
C CYS A 40 -10.32 4.16 1.05
N GLY A 41 -9.00 4.16 1.16
CA GLY A 41 -8.23 3.04 1.68
C GLY A 41 -8.16 1.81 0.76
N ALA A 42 -8.66 1.86 -0.47
CA ALA A 42 -8.46 0.78 -1.45
C ALA A 42 -6.99 0.73 -1.92
N GLN A 43 -6.59 -0.32 -2.65
CA GLN A 43 -5.26 -0.36 -3.26
C GLN A 43 -5.03 0.87 -4.16
N ALA A 44 -3.87 1.51 -3.97
CA ALA A 44 -3.43 2.61 -4.82
C ALA A 44 -2.72 2.10 -6.08
N PHE A 45 -2.98 2.76 -7.19
CA PHE A 45 -2.35 2.53 -8.49
C PHE A 45 -1.82 3.83 -9.09
N ILE A 46 -2.07 4.96 -8.44
CA ILE A 46 -1.57 6.26 -8.85
C ILE A 46 -0.85 6.89 -7.66
N ARG A 47 0.40 7.30 -7.85
CA ARG A 47 1.16 8.12 -6.90
C ARG A 47 1.35 9.49 -7.50
N VAL A 48 1.11 10.52 -6.69
CA VAL A 48 1.25 11.92 -7.07
C VAL A 48 2.24 12.56 -6.14
N VAL A 49 3.35 13.03 -6.67
CA VAL A 49 4.35 13.80 -5.94
C VAL A 49 4.03 15.28 -6.10
N LEU A 50 3.91 15.98 -4.97
CA LEU A 50 3.65 17.41 -4.84
C LEU A 50 4.82 18.06 -4.11
N ALA A 51 4.90 19.39 -4.16
CA ALA A 51 5.89 20.12 -3.36
C ALA A 51 5.73 19.91 -1.85
N SER A 52 4.52 19.56 -1.41
CA SER A 52 4.17 19.31 0.00
C SER A 52 4.34 17.85 0.44
N GLY A 53 4.62 16.91 -0.46
CA GLY A 53 4.69 15.48 -0.14
C GLY A 53 4.13 14.60 -1.25
N GLU A 54 3.62 13.43 -0.89
CA GLU A 54 3.01 12.49 -1.83
C GLU A 54 1.55 12.18 -1.47
N LEU A 55 0.73 11.92 -2.48
CA LEU A 55 -0.64 11.40 -2.34
C LEU A 55 -0.81 10.15 -3.18
N LEU A 56 -1.55 9.18 -2.65
CA LEU A 56 -1.83 7.90 -3.26
C LEU A 56 -3.32 7.79 -3.60
N PHE A 57 -3.61 7.35 -4.82
CA PHE A 57 -4.96 7.17 -5.32
C PHE A 57 -5.19 5.80 -5.90
N CYS A 58 -6.38 5.24 -5.66
CA CYS A 58 -6.87 4.11 -6.43
C CYS A 58 -7.20 4.56 -7.86
N GLY A 59 -7.32 3.61 -8.79
CA GLY A 59 -7.64 3.94 -10.19
C GLY A 59 -8.95 4.74 -10.35
N HIS A 60 -9.94 4.54 -9.47
CA HIS A 60 -11.18 5.32 -9.47
C HIS A 60 -10.93 6.79 -9.09
N HIS A 61 -10.30 7.03 -7.93
CA HIS A 61 -10.14 8.38 -7.41
C HIS A 61 -9.07 9.17 -8.16
N GLY A 62 -8.03 8.51 -8.65
CA GLY A 62 -7.03 9.17 -9.48
C GLY A 62 -7.65 9.67 -10.78
N ARG A 63 -8.47 8.87 -11.47
CA ARG A 63 -9.20 9.30 -12.68
C ARG A 63 -10.17 10.46 -12.41
N ARG A 64 -10.87 10.44 -11.28
CA ARG A 64 -11.77 11.54 -10.87
C ARG A 64 -11.02 12.85 -10.62
N ASN A 65 -9.79 12.78 -10.13
CA ASN A 65 -9.00 13.95 -9.76
C ASN A 65 -7.90 14.29 -10.78
N MET A 66 -7.73 13.51 -11.85
CA MET A 66 -6.58 13.57 -12.77
C MET A 66 -6.30 14.99 -13.27
N THR A 67 -7.34 15.68 -13.75
CA THR A 67 -7.22 17.06 -14.26
C THR A 67 -6.70 18.07 -13.22
N SER A 68 -6.98 17.84 -11.94
CA SER A 68 -6.47 18.67 -10.84
C SER A 68 -5.04 18.27 -10.45
N LEU A 69 -4.76 16.96 -10.46
CA LEU A 69 -3.45 16.40 -10.14
C LEU A 69 -2.41 16.84 -11.17
N GLU A 70 -2.71 16.75 -12.47
CA GLU A 70 -1.79 17.17 -13.55
C GLU A 70 -1.35 18.63 -13.48
N LYS A 71 -2.16 19.50 -12.84
CA LYS A 71 -1.83 20.94 -12.69
C LYS A 71 -0.90 21.23 -11.52
N GLN A 72 -0.85 20.35 -10.53
CA GLN A 72 -0.19 20.59 -9.23
C GLN A 72 0.96 19.61 -8.97
N ALA A 73 0.93 18.46 -9.63
CA ALA A 73 1.91 17.40 -9.48
C ALA A 73 3.27 17.81 -10.05
N LEU A 74 4.31 17.55 -9.28
CA LEU A 74 5.70 17.51 -9.75
C LEU A 74 5.95 16.22 -10.55
N PHE A 75 5.31 15.12 -10.15
CA PHE A 75 5.38 13.84 -10.83
C PHE A 75 4.11 13.03 -10.58
N ILE A 76 3.69 12.25 -11.58
CA ILE A 76 2.57 11.32 -11.50
C ILE A 76 3.03 9.96 -12.02
N GLN A 77 3.01 8.96 -11.14
CA GLN A 77 3.16 7.55 -11.49
C GLN A 77 1.75 6.96 -11.63
N ASP A 78 1.33 6.66 -12.86
CA ASP A 78 0.07 5.96 -13.13
C ASP A 78 0.35 4.51 -13.54
N GLU A 79 -0.01 3.57 -12.67
CA GLU A 79 0.06 2.13 -12.93
C GLU A 79 -1.33 1.53 -13.16
N THR A 80 -2.34 2.35 -13.49
CA THR A 80 -3.71 1.83 -13.67
C THR A 80 -3.85 0.85 -14.83
N SER A 81 -2.91 0.85 -15.78
CA SER A 81 -2.79 -0.18 -16.82
C SER A 81 -2.69 -1.60 -16.25
N ARG A 82 -2.19 -1.78 -15.02
CA ARG A 82 -2.10 -3.08 -14.34
C ARG A 82 -3.46 -3.65 -13.92
N LEU A 83 -4.50 -2.82 -13.77
CA LEU A 83 -5.84 -3.31 -13.45
C LEU A 83 -6.46 -4.11 -14.59
N THR A 84 -6.07 -3.83 -15.84
CA THR A 84 -6.64 -4.48 -17.03
C THR A 84 -5.89 -5.75 -17.43
N ALA A 85 -4.76 -6.05 -16.78
CA ALA A 85 -3.90 -7.18 -17.11
C ALA A 85 -4.25 -8.47 -16.35
N ASP A 86 -5.16 -8.41 -15.38
CA ASP A 86 -5.71 -9.57 -14.65
C ASP A 86 -7.20 -9.68 -15.02
N GLY A 87 -7.47 -10.31 -16.17
CA GLY A 87 -8.81 -10.57 -16.71
C GLY A 87 -8.88 -11.98 -17.25
#